data_AF-A0A3C0G962-F1
#
_entry.id   AF-A0A3C0G962-F1
#
_cell.length_a   1.000
_cell.length_b   1.000
_cell.length_c   1.000
_cell.angle_alpha   90.00
_cell.angle_beta   90.00
_cell.angle_gamma   90.00
#
_symmetry.space_group_name_H-M   'P 1'
#
loop_
_entity.id
_entity.type
_entity.pdbx_description
1 polymer ?
#
loop_
_entity_poly.entity_id
_entity_poly.type
_entity_poly.pdbx_seq_one_letter_code
_entity_poly.pdbx_strand_id
1 'polypeptide(L)'
;GRVAIGTNVLIRDCSGNIISGLRQVNGVYGHGTQQPEEVHFGLPLGENETYIIEVHYPNFYDSSDLSGYSRLVATAIAQPSTIAGTNHYTLTTTDAELIENPNAPEANNDQEQVSYGNNISVQIDLFANDSDADGDDFSVESITQPSVGSVVIDDADNGFVTFTYNEATPFPGETTFDYTITDSTNSLCPSLGKSDTATVRIFEPCTDPTGIDTDGDGINDVCDLDNDNDGILDVDECNISAALVDNGDFGYWIFNAPGWTGSGNQWNMDT
;
A
#
# COMPACT_ATOMS: atom_id res chain seq x y z
N GLY A 1 -31.38 8.08 -25.36
CA GLY A 1 -31.48 6.64 -25.05
C GLY A 1 -30.20 6.01 -25.51
N ARG A 2 -29.53 5.28 -24.63
CA ARG A 2 -28.33 4.51 -25.01
C ARG A 2 -28.82 3.39 -25.93
N VAL A 3 -28.06 3.07 -26.97
CA VAL A 3 -28.47 2.06 -27.96
C VAL A 3 -27.39 0.97 -28.03
N ALA A 4 -27.76 -0.26 -27.74
CA ALA A 4 -26.90 -1.44 -27.77
C ALA A 4 -26.70 -1.99 -29.20
N ILE A 5 -27.46 -1.51 -30.19
CA ILE A 5 -27.31 -1.90 -31.59
C ILE A 5 -25.93 -1.49 -32.09
N GLY A 6 -25.10 -2.46 -32.50
CA GLY A 6 -23.71 -2.24 -32.93
C GLY A 6 -22.66 -2.57 -31.85
N THR A 7 -23.09 -3.10 -30.70
CA THR A 7 -22.21 -3.55 -29.63
C THR A 7 -21.36 -4.75 -30.05
N ASN A 8 -20.11 -4.80 -29.59
CA ASN A 8 -19.27 -5.99 -29.68
C ASN A 8 -19.14 -6.61 -28.28
N VAL A 9 -19.28 -7.93 -28.18
CA VAL A 9 -19.04 -8.66 -26.93
C VAL A 9 -17.76 -9.45 -27.08
N LEU A 10 -16.89 -9.37 -26.08
CA LEU A 10 -15.69 -10.17 -25.97
C LEU A 10 -15.80 -11.00 -24.69
N ILE A 11 -15.52 -12.30 -24.80
CA ILE A 11 -15.56 -13.25 -23.70
C ILE A 11 -14.16 -13.82 -23.55
N ARG A 12 -13.55 -13.63 -22.38
CA ARG A 12 -12.20 -14.10 -22.05
C ARG A 12 -12.26 -15.10 -20.90
N ASP A 13 -11.24 -15.96 -20.83
CA ASP A 13 -10.98 -16.72 -19.61
C ASP A 13 -10.35 -15.79 -18.55
N CYS A 14 -10.23 -16.30 -17.32
CA CYS A 14 -9.63 -15.56 -16.23
C CYS A 14 -8.13 -15.24 -16.45
N SER A 15 -7.47 -15.94 -17.37
CA SER A 15 -6.10 -15.64 -17.80
C SER A 15 -6.02 -14.55 -18.88
N GLY A 16 -7.16 -13.96 -19.28
CA GLY A 16 -7.24 -12.88 -20.26
C GLY A 16 -7.26 -13.34 -21.72
N ASN A 17 -7.18 -14.65 -21.99
CA ASN A 17 -7.24 -15.19 -23.35
C ASN A 17 -8.67 -15.07 -23.88
N ILE A 18 -8.80 -14.69 -25.15
CA ILE A 18 -10.11 -14.62 -25.80
C ILE A 18 -10.62 -16.04 -26.04
N ILE A 19 -11.73 -16.38 -25.39
CA ILE A 19 -12.42 -17.67 -25.52
C ILE A 19 -13.50 -17.59 -26.59
N SER A 20 -14.22 -16.48 -26.63
CA SER A 20 -15.27 -16.25 -27.62
C SER A 20 -15.49 -14.75 -27.82
N GLY A 21 -16.20 -14.39 -28.88
CA GLY A 21 -16.60 -13.02 -29.12
C GLY A 21 -17.79 -12.98 -30.04
N LEU A 22 -18.72 -12.08 -29.75
CA LEU A 22 -19.83 -11.78 -30.65
C LEU A 22 -19.56 -10.43 -31.31
N ARG A 23 -19.23 -10.50 -32.59
CA ARG A 23 -19.30 -9.35 -33.50
C ARG A 23 -20.65 -9.44 -34.21
N GLN A 24 -21.57 -8.55 -33.83
CA GLN A 24 -22.89 -8.26 -34.43
C GLN A 24 -23.55 -9.37 -35.28
N VAL A 25 -24.70 -9.89 -34.83
CA VAL A 25 -25.74 -10.45 -35.70
C VAL A 25 -26.87 -9.44 -35.83
N ASN A 26 -27.11 -8.93 -37.04
CA ASN A 26 -28.26 -8.08 -37.31
C ASN A 26 -29.56 -8.90 -37.23
N GLY A 27 -30.47 -8.53 -36.32
CA GLY A 27 -31.91 -8.63 -36.54
C GLY A 27 -32.53 -10.03 -36.70
N VAL A 28 -32.06 -11.04 -35.96
CA VAL A 28 -32.76 -12.35 -35.93
C VAL A 28 -33.16 -12.73 -34.50
N TYR A 29 -34.43 -13.12 -34.34
CA TYR A 29 -35.01 -13.62 -33.10
C TYR A 29 -34.22 -14.84 -32.61
N GLY A 30 -33.50 -14.73 -31.49
CA GLY A 30 -32.78 -15.86 -30.85
C GLY A 30 -31.44 -15.50 -30.20
N HIS A 31 -30.68 -14.54 -30.75
CA HIS A 31 -29.40 -14.05 -30.19
C HIS A 31 -29.18 -12.57 -30.58
N GLY A 32 -28.68 -11.71 -29.68
CA GLY A 32 -28.45 -10.27 -29.93
C GLY A 32 -29.27 -9.31 -29.08
N THR A 33 -29.32 -8.02 -29.46
CA THR A 33 -29.92 -6.93 -28.67
C THR A 33 -31.44 -6.95 -28.77
N GLN A 34 -32.13 -7.41 -27.71
CA GLN A 34 -33.58 -7.61 -27.70
C GLN A 34 -34.35 -6.33 -27.30
N GLN A 35 -33.67 -5.39 -26.64
CA GLN A 35 -34.15 -4.06 -26.30
C GLN A 35 -33.08 -3.01 -26.64
N PRO A 36 -33.41 -1.69 -26.67
CA PRO A 36 -32.45 -0.65 -27.01
C PRO A 36 -31.20 -0.67 -26.12
N GLU A 37 -31.27 -1.20 -24.90
CA GLU A 37 -30.21 -1.10 -23.89
C GLU A 37 -29.63 -2.45 -23.45
N GLU A 38 -30.08 -3.56 -24.04
CA GLU A 38 -29.75 -4.92 -23.57
C GLU A 38 -28.98 -5.73 -24.62
N VAL A 39 -28.01 -6.51 -24.18
CA VAL A 39 -27.27 -7.49 -24.99
C VAL A 39 -27.43 -8.87 -24.37
N HIS A 40 -27.82 -9.85 -25.19
CA HIS A 40 -28.07 -11.22 -24.76
C HIS A 40 -27.23 -12.21 -25.56
N PHE A 41 -26.46 -13.05 -24.86
CA PHE A 41 -25.59 -14.06 -25.46
C PHE A 41 -25.44 -15.32 -24.58
N GLY A 42 -25.00 -16.41 -25.22
CA GLY A 42 -24.65 -17.66 -24.54
C GLY A 42 -23.18 -17.68 -24.14
N LEU A 43 -22.88 -18.36 -23.03
CA LEU A 43 -21.52 -18.59 -22.57
C LEU A 43 -20.97 -19.89 -23.19
N PRO A 44 -19.72 -19.90 -23.69
CA PRO A 44 -19.24 -20.91 -24.64
C PRO A 44 -18.75 -22.25 -24.04
N LEU A 45 -18.37 -22.32 -22.76
CA LEU A 45 -17.86 -23.54 -22.10
C LEU A 45 -18.81 -24.02 -20.98
N GLY A 46 -18.35 -25.02 -20.22
CA GLY A 46 -19.16 -25.76 -19.24
C GLY A 46 -19.69 -24.92 -18.08
N GLU A 47 -20.66 -25.47 -17.34
CA GLU A 47 -21.42 -24.74 -16.33
C GLU A 47 -20.58 -24.13 -15.19
N ASN A 48 -19.37 -24.64 -14.96
CA ASN A 48 -18.47 -24.18 -13.89
C ASN A 48 -17.29 -23.35 -14.37
N GLU A 49 -17.25 -22.97 -15.65
CA GLU A 49 -16.21 -22.10 -16.19
C GLU A 49 -16.57 -20.64 -15.95
N THR A 50 -15.62 -19.86 -15.43
CA THR A 50 -15.80 -18.42 -15.26
C THR A 50 -15.29 -17.67 -16.49
N TYR A 51 -16.02 -16.63 -16.88
CA TYR A 51 -15.62 -15.72 -17.94
C TYR A 51 -15.55 -14.28 -17.46
N ILE A 52 -14.62 -13.55 -18.06
CA ILE A 52 -14.64 -12.09 -18.13
C ILE A 52 -15.38 -11.72 -19.41
N ILE A 53 -16.38 -10.86 -19.31
CA ILE A 53 -17.22 -10.42 -20.41
C ILE A 53 -17.05 -8.91 -20.54
N GLU A 54 -16.63 -8.48 -21.72
CA GLU A 54 -16.39 -7.07 -22.05
C GLU A 54 -17.33 -6.68 -23.19
N VAL A 55 -18.20 -5.72 -22.93
CA VAL A 55 -19.27 -5.26 -23.81
C VAL A 55 -18.99 -3.85 -24.27
N HIS A 56 -18.73 -3.73 -25.57
CA HIS A 56 -18.31 -2.53 -26.23
C HIS A 56 -19.44 -1.87 -26.97
N TYR A 57 -20.11 -0.92 -26.32
CA TYR A 57 -21.24 -0.19 -26.90
C TYR A 57 -20.78 0.74 -28.04
N PRO A 58 -21.69 1.19 -28.92
CA PRO A 58 -21.37 2.18 -29.93
C PRO A 58 -20.89 3.51 -29.32
N ASN A 59 -20.06 4.24 -30.06
CA ASN A 59 -19.65 5.58 -29.66
C ASN A 59 -20.88 6.48 -29.49
N PHE A 60 -20.87 7.28 -28.43
CA PHE A 60 -21.86 8.33 -28.18
C PHE A 60 -21.16 9.69 -28.11
N TYR A 61 -21.90 10.75 -28.35
CA TYR A 61 -21.37 12.11 -28.24
C TYR A 61 -21.13 12.45 -26.77
N ASP A 62 -19.91 12.86 -26.44
CA ASP A 62 -19.49 13.23 -25.10
C ASP A 62 -18.75 14.57 -25.18
N SER A 63 -19.29 15.59 -24.51
CA SER A 63 -18.71 16.93 -24.49
C SER A 63 -17.56 17.11 -23.50
N SER A 64 -17.34 16.16 -22.58
CA SER A 64 -16.20 16.14 -21.67
C SER A 64 -14.96 15.49 -22.27
N ASP A 65 -15.11 14.67 -23.30
CA ASP A 65 -14.01 14.04 -24.02
C ASP A 65 -13.43 14.97 -25.10
N LEU A 66 -12.11 15.06 -25.19
CA LEU A 66 -11.40 15.91 -26.15
C LEU A 66 -11.70 15.55 -27.61
N SER A 67 -12.07 14.30 -27.89
CA SER A 67 -12.44 13.84 -29.22
C SER A 67 -13.92 14.12 -29.59
N GLY A 68 -14.73 14.57 -28.62
CA GLY A 68 -16.17 14.80 -28.77
C GLY A 68 -17.01 13.53 -28.80
N TYR A 69 -16.40 12.36 -28.68
CA TYR A 69 -17.09 11.07 -28.65
C TYR A 69 -16.42 10.17 -27.61
N SER A 70 -17.24 9.49 -26.82
CA SER A 70 -16.76 8.44 -25.92
C SER A 70 -17.45 7.13 -26.22
N ARG A 71 -16.86 6.05 -25.73
CA ARG A 71 -17.43 4.71 -25.83
C ARG A 71 -17.63 4.14 -24.46
N LEU A 72 -18.84 3.69 -24.19
CA LEU A 72 -19.14 2.94 -22.98
C LEU A 72 -18.61 1.51 -23.15
N VAL A 73 -17.82 1.06 -22.18
CA VAL A 73 -17.38 -0.31 -22.04
C VAL A 73 -17.97 -0.81 -20.73
N ALA A 74 -18.68 -1.95 -20.77
CA ALA A 74 -19.15 -2.63 -19.58
C ALA A 74 -18.38 -3.93 -19.42
N THR A 75 -17.85 -4.19 -18.23
CA THR A 75 -17.13 -5.43 -17.92
C THR A 75 -17.86 -6.16 -16.81
N ALA A 76 -18.02 -7.47 -16.95
CA ALA A 76 -18.67 -8.31 -15.96
C ALA A 76 -17.98 -9.67 -15.86
N ILE A 77 -18.10 -10.31 -14.69
CA ILE A 77 -17.62 -11.67 -14.47
C ILE A 77 -18.83 -12.59 -14.29
N ALA A 78 -18.85 -13.72 -14.99
CA ALA A 78 -19.97 -14.65 -14.96
C ALA A 78 -19.52 -16.10 -14.98
N GLN A 79 -20.21 -16.94 -14.21
CA GLN A 79 -20.10 -18.39 -14.26
C GLN A 79 -21.49 -18.97 -14.59
N PRO A 80 -21.66 -19.85 -15.60
CA PRO A 80 -23.00 -20.24 -16.05
C PRO A 80 -23.86 -20.92 -14.97
N SER A 81 -23.27 -21.68 -14.06
CA SER A 81 -23.95 -22.35 -12.95
C SER A 81 -24.52 -21.39 -11.89
N THR A 82 -24.07 -20.15 -11.85
CA THR A 82 -24.62 -19.13 -10.94
C THR A 82 -25.78 -18.35 -11.56
N ILE A 83 -26.05 -18.54 -12.85
CA ILE A 83 -27.15 -17.87 -13.58
C ILE A 83 -28.42 -18.71 -13.46
N ALA A 84 -29.42 -18.21 -12.73
CA ALA A 84 -30.70 -18.90 -12.59
C ALA A 84 -31.55 -18.86 -13.88
N GLY A 85 -32.03 -20.02 -14.34
CA GLY A 85 -33.19 -20.12 -15.23
C GLY A 85 -32.93 -20.36 -16.72
N THR A 86 -31.74 -20.08 -17.27
CA THR A 86 -31.29 -20.47 -18.64
C THR A 86 -29.76 -20.27 -18.78
N ASN A 87 -29.10 -20.94 -19.74
CA ASN A 87 -27.66 -20.77 -20.08
C ASN A 87 -27.35 -19.44 -20.81
N HIS A 88 -28.10 -18.40 -20.48
CA HIS A 88 -28.27 -17.20 -21.31
C HIS A 88 -28.03 -16.00 -20.40
N TYR A 89 -26.94 -15.27 -20.66
CA TYR A 89 -26.48 -14.14 -19.85
C TYR A 89 -26.95 -12.84 -20.50
N THR A 90 -27.53 -11.96 -19.69
CA THR A 90 -28.04 -10.66 -20.13
C THR A 90 -27.25 -9.57 -19.42
N LEU A 91 -26.70 -8.64 -20.19
CA LEU A 91 -26.07 -7.41 -19.68
C LEU A 91 -26.85 -6.21 -20.23
N THR A 92 -27.19 -5.29 -19.33
CA THR A 92 -27.84 -4.02 -19.63
C THR A 92 -26.82 -2.89 -19.63
N THR A 93 -27.13 -1.76 -20.28
CA THR A 93 -26.27 -0.55 -20.21
C THR A 93 -26.17 0.07 -18.81
N THR A 94 -26.96 -0.41 -17.84
CA THR A 94 -26.92 -0.02 -16.43
C THR A 94 -25.96 -0.90 -15.64
N ASP A 95 -25.74 -2.15 -16.08
CA ASP A 95 -24.70 -3.05 -15.55
C ASP A 95 -23.28 -2.64 -16.01
N ALA A 96 -23.17 -1.44 -16.60
CA ALA A 96 -21.92 -0.84 -17.07
C ALA A 96 -21.13 -0.11 -15.98
N GLU A 97 -21.60 -0.13 -14.73
CA GLU A 97 -20.79 0.25 -13.57
C GLU A 97 -19.90 -0.94 -13.19
N LEU A 98 -18.69 -0.92 -13.77
CA LEU A 98 -17.43 -1.48 -13.28
C LEU A 98 -17.52 -2.79 -12.46
N ILE A 99 -17.26 -3.92 -13.11
CA ILE A 99 -16.34 -4.92 -12.53
C ILE A 99 -15.09 -4.89 -13.41
N GLU A 100 -14.37 -3.77 -13.35
CA GLU A 100 -12.92 -3.89 -13.43
C GLU A 100 -12.46 -3.68 -11.99
N ASN A 101 -11.61 -4.58 -11.53
CA ASN A 101 -10.57 -4.24 -10.59
C ASN A 101 -9.36 -3.81 -11.46
N PRO A 102 -9.32 -2.56 -11.99
CA PRO A 102 -8.20 -2.11 -12.79
C PRO A 102 -7.01 -1.69 -11.91
N ASN A 103 -7.19 -1.45 -10.62
CA ASN A 103 -6.12 -0.94 -9.76
C ASN A 103 -5.79 -1.96 -8.68
N ALA A 104 -4.51 -2.26 -8.51
CA ALA A 104 -4.09 -2.99 -7.32
C ALA A 104 -4.43 -2.17 -6.07
N PRO A 105 -4.58 -2.80 -4.89
CA PRO A 105 -4.51 -2.06 -3.65
C PRO A 105 -3.17 -1.33 -3.61
N GLU A 106 -3.14 -0.14 -3.04
CA GLU A 106 -1.94 0.68 -2.86
C GLU A 106 -1.36 0.43 -1.47
N ALA A 107 -0.19 -0.22 -1.43
CA ALA A 107 0.55 -0.49 -0.21
C ALA A 107 1.56 0.64 0.05
N ASN A 108 1.52 1.26 1.23
CA ASN A 108 2.40 2.34 1.62
C ASN A 108 3.37 1.89 2.72
N ASN A 109 4.61 2.37 2.66
CA ASN A 109 5.62 1.98 3.64
C ASN A 109 5.23 2.43 5.06
N ASP A 110 5.53 1.57 6.02
CA ASP A 110 5.25 1.77 7.43
C ASP A 110 6.53 1.95 8.26
N GLN A 111 6.34 2.54 9.43
CA GLN A 111 7.39 2.67 10.42
C GLN A 111 6.83 2.45 11.82
N GLU A 112 7.47 1.55 12.57
CA GLU A 112 7.13 1.23 13.95
C GLU A 112 8.33 1.50 14.86
N GLN A 113 8.09 2.26 15.94
CA GLN A 113 9.09 2.52 16.96
C GLN A 113 8.96 1.50 18.08
N VAL A 114 10.05 0.83 18.43
CA VAL A 114 10.10 -0.06 19.60
C VAL A 114 10.85 0.61 20.76
N SER A 115 10.86 -0.05 21.92
CA SER A 115 11.67 0.39 23.06
C SER A 115 12.95 -0.42 23.15
N TYR A 116 14.01 0.20 23.68
CA TYR A 116 15.24 -0.49 24.00
C TYR A 116 14.99 -1.69 24.92
N GLY A 117 15.51 -2.85 24.52
CA GLY A 117 15.39 -4.06 25.32
C GLY A 117 15.72 -5.32 24.55
N ASN A 118 15.69 -6.43 25.28
CA ASN A 118 15.94 -7.77 24.75
C ASN A 118 14.67 -8.62 24.60
N ASN A 119 13.52 -8.07 25.03
CA ASN A 119 12.20 -8.67 24.88
C ASN A 119 11.22 -7.60 24.39
N ILE A 120 10.87 -7.66 23.11
CA ILE A 120 9.98 -6.73 22.42
C ILE A 120 8.86 -7.56 21.81
N SER A 121 7.62 -7.12 22.03
CA SER A 121 6.43 -7.65 21.37
C SER A 121 5.49 -6.47 21.10
N VAL A 122 5.25 -6.19 19.83
CA VAL A 122 4.42 -5.07 19.39
C VAL A 122 3.50 -5.54 18.27
N GLN A 123 2.24 -5.11 18.36
CA GLN A 123 1.27 -5.30 17.29
C GLN A 123 1.31 -4.07 16.38
N ILE A 124 1.38 -4.32 15.08
CA ILE A 124 1.48 -3.32 14.02
C ILE A 124 0.21 -3.44 13.17
N ASP A 125 -0.39 -2.29 12.87
CA ASP A 125 -1.49 -2.14 11.92
C ASP A 125 -0.91 -1.74 10.57
N LEU A 126 -0.80 -2.71 9.66
CA LEU A 126 -0.26 -2.48 8.31
C LEU A 126 -1.19 -1.63 7.45
N PHE A 127 -2.49 -1.60 7.73
CA PHE A 127 -3.46 -0.98 6.82
C PHE A 127 -3.72 0.49 7.14
N ALA A 128 -3.02 1.07 8.13
CA ALA A 128 -3.27 2.42 8.62
C ALA A 128 -3.13 3.51 7.54
N ASN A 129 -2.28 3.27 6.54
CA ASN A 129 -1.99 4.15 5.40
C ASN A 129 -2.23 3.47 4.03
N ASP A 130 -2.74 2.25 4.00
CA ASP A 130 -3.03 1.50 2.78
C ASP A 130 -4.44 1.82 2.28
N SER A 131 -4.66 1.65 0.97
CA SER A 131 -5.98 1.90 0.39
C SER A 131 -6.22 1.11 -0.89
N ASP A 132 -7.48 1.06 -1.30
CA ASP A 132 -7.86 0.55 -2.63
C ASP A 132 -8.64 1.64 -3.36
N ALA A 133 -8.24 1.93 -4.60
CA ALA A 133 -8.82 3.02 -5.39
C ALA A 133 -10.25 2.72 -5.86
N ASP A 134 -10.60 1.45 -5.99
CA ASP A 134 -11.88 0.95 -6.42
C ASP A 134 -12.83 0.69 -5.23
N GLY A 135 -12.27 0.65 -4.01
CA GLY A 135 -12.97 0.45 -2.75
C GLY A 135 -13.21 -1.02 -2.42
N ASP A 136 -12.47 -1.92 -3.07
CA ASP A 136 -12.51 -3.35 -2.80
C ASP A 136 -11.82 -3.68 -1.46
N ASP A 137 -12.32 -4.72 -0.79
CA ASP A 137 -11.65 -5.27 0.39
C ASP A 137 -10.32 -5.92 -0.03
N PHE A 138 -9.24 -5.62 0.70
CA PHE A 138 -7.92 -6.22 0.54
C PHE A 138 -7.45 -6.91 1.82
N SER A 139 -6.49 -7.82 1.68
CA SER A 139 -5.95 -8.62 2.78
C SER A 139 -4.44 -8.83 2.61
N VAL A 140 -3.75 -9.16 3.71
CA VAL A 140 -2.32 -9.53 3.67
C VAL A 140 -2.18 -10.88 2.97
N GLU A 141 -1.55 -10.88 1.79
CA GLU A 141 -1.23 -12.10 1.04
C GLU A 141 -0.02 -12.81 1.63
N SER A 142 1.05 -12.06 1.89
CA SER A 142 2.30 -12.63 2.39
C SER A 142 3.16 -11.62 3.12
N ILE A 143 4.06 -12.14 3.96
CA ILE A 143 5.12 -11.37 4.61
C ILE A 143 6.46 -12.07 4.41
N THR A 144 7.51 -11.29 4.27
CA THR A 144 8.89 -11.77 4.43
C THR A 144 9.28 -11.73 5.91
N GLN A 145 10.19 -12.59 6.34
CA GLN A 145 10.69 -12.50 7.71
C GLN A 145 11.85 -11.50 7.77
N PRO A 146 11.90 -10.63 8.78
CA PRO A 146 13.02 -9.73 8.99
C PRO A 146 14.31 -10.51 9.31
N SER A 147 15.46 -9.86 9.14
CA SER A 147 16.76 -10.44 9.51
C SER A 147 16.96 -10.53 11.03
N VAL A 148 16.19 -9.76 11.80
CA VAL A 148 16.22 -9.70 13.26
C VAL A 148 14.80 -9.82 13.81
N GLY A 149 14.58 -10.73 14.75
CA GLY A 149 13.24 -11.01 15.27
C GLY A 149 12.39 -11.83 14.30
N SER A 150 11.08 -11.80 14.50
CA SER A 150 10.10 -12.53 13.69
C SER A 150 8.78 -11.78 13.65
N VAL A 151 8.05 -11.93 12.54
CA VAL A 151 6.71 -11.36 12.37
C VAL A 151 5.70 -12.47 12.15
N VAL A 152 4.55 -12.38 12.80
CA VAL A 152 3.41 -13.28 12.62
C VAL A 152 2.20 -12.47 12.20
N ILE A 153 1.48 -12.95 11.19
CA ILE A 153 0.17 -12.38 10.82
C ILE A 153 -0.84 -12.81 11.87
N ASP A 154 -1.46 -11.84 12.56
CA ASP A 154 -2.50 -12.10 13.56
C ASP A 154 -3.89 -12.12 12.89
N ASP A 155 -4.12 -11.18 11.97
CA ASP A 155 -5.36 -11.02 11.23
C ASP A 155 -5.07 -10.43 9.84
N ALA A 156 -5.09 -11.29 8.82
CA ALA A 156 -4.78 -10.91 7.45
C ALA A 156 -5.83 -9.98 6.83
N ASP A 157 -7.09 -10.08 7.27
CA ASP A 157 -8.20 -9.30 6.71
C ASP A 157 -8.26 -7.88 7.29
N ASN A 158 -7.63 -7.66 8.46
CA ASN A 158 -7.57 -6.37 9.13
C ASN A 158 -6.15 -5.79 9.23
N GLY A 159 -5.16 -6.40 8.58
CA GLY A 159 -3.79 -5.88 8.51
C GLY A 159 -2.99 -5.98 9.80
N PHE A 160 -3.43 -6.76 10.79
CA PHE A 160 -2.73 -6.86 12.07
C PHE A 160 -1.64 -7.93 12.05
N VAL A 161 -0.43 -7.52 12.44
CA VAL A 161 0.71 -8.42 12.62
C VAL A 161 1.38 -8.17 13.97
N THR A 162 2.03 -9.19 14.53
CA THR A 162 2.86 -9.05 15.73
C THR A 162 4.33 -9.26 15.38
N PHE A 163 5.14 -8.23 15.63
CA PHE A 163 6.60 -8.35 15.66
C PHE A 163 7.06 -8.81 17.04
N THR A 164 8.02 -9.75 17.07
CA THR A 164 8.64 -10.24 18.30
C THR A 164 10.15 -10.31 18.17
N TYR A 165 10.86 -9.81 19.20
CA TYR A 165 12.28 -10.00 19.41
C TYR A 165 12.52 -10.49 20.84
N ASN A 166 13.14 -11.65 21.01
CA ASN A 166 13.39 -12.23 22.33
C ASN A 166 14.74 -12.95 22.37
N GLU A 167 15.80 -12.15 22.43
CA GLU A 167 17.18 -12.63 22.38
C GLU A 167 17.95 -12.30 23.68
N ALA A 168 19.19 -12.79 23.77
CA ALA A 168 20.06 -12.52 24.93
C ALA A 168 20.68 -11.12 24.91
N THR A 169 20.72 -10.47 23.75
CA THR A 169 21.24 -9.11 23.55
C THR A 169 20.10 -8.13 23.30
N PRO A 170 20.31 -6.82 23.52
CA PRO A 170 19.35 -5.79 23.11
C PRO A 170 19.10 -5.81 21.59
N PHE A 171 17.93 -5.34 21.18
CA PHE A 171 17.58 -5.13 19.78
C PHE A 171 18.63 -4.23 19.10
N PRO A 172 19.15 -4.61 17.92
CA PRO A 172 20.33 -3.97 17.30
C PRO A 172 20.04 -2.64 16.59
N GLY A 173 18.95 -1.96 16.94
CA GLY A 173 18.62 -0.62 16.42
C GLY A 173 17.60 -0.60 15.28
N GLU A 174 17.66 -1.54 14.33
CA GLU A 174 16.70 -1.58 13.21
C GLU A 174 16.52 -2.99 12.62
N THR A 175 15.32 -3.25 12.09
CA THR A 175 15.06 -4.31 11.12
C THR A 175 13.93 -3.94 10.17
N THR A 176 13.84 -4.61 9.03
CA THR A 176 12.78 -4.38 8.04
C THR A 176 12.18 -5.70 7.58
N PHE A 177 10.92 -5.66 7.17
CA PHE A 177 10.28 -6.74 6.43
C PHE A 177 9.32 -6.16 5.39
N ASP A 178 9.15 -6.88 4.30
CA ASP A 178 8.17 -6.54 3.26
C ASP A 178 6.88 -7.33 3.48
N TYR A 179 5.75 -6.70 3.21
CA TYR A 179 4.43 -7.34 3.15
C TYR A 179 3.79 -7.08 1.79
N THR A 180 2.97 -8.02 1.34
CA THR A 180 2.19 -7.92 0.11
C THR A 180 0.71 -7.95 0.48
N ILE A 181 -0.04 -6.93 0.07
CA ILE A 181 -1.50 -6.92 0.13
C ILE A 181 -2.06 -7.30 -1.23
N THR A 182 -3.19 -7.99 -1.21
CA THR A 182 -3.92 -8.35 -2.42
C THR A 182 -5.39 -8.03 -2.25
N ASP A 183 -5.98 -7.47 -3.29
CA ASP A 183 -7.42 -7.41 -3.44
C ASP A 183 -7.98 -8.80 -3.78
N SER A 184 -9.29 -8.96 -3.60
CA SER A 184 -9.96 -10.25 -3.43
C SER A 184 -9.49 -11.44 -4.31
N THR A 185 -9.30 -12.58 -3.64
CA THR A 185 -9.37 -13.93 -4.22
C THR A 185 -10.81 -14.38 -4.53
N ASN A 186 -11.82 -13.58 -4.16
CA ASN A 186 -13.25 -13.84 -4.33
C ASN A 186 -13.79 -13.48 -5.72
N SER A 187 -12.94 -12.96 -6.60
CA SER A 187 -13.31 -12.90 -8.01
C SER A 187 -13.50 -14.32 -8.52
N LEU A 188 -14.65 -14.59 -9.16
CA LEU A 188 -14.86 -15.82 -9.93
C LEU A 188 -13.68 -16.06 -10.92
N CYS A 189 -12.88 -15.02 -11.21
CA CYS A 189 -11.55 -15.08 -11.81
C CYS A 189 -10.41 -14.70 -10.84
N PRO A 190 -9.87 -15.65 -10.06
CA PRO A 190 -8.83 -15.40 -9.05
C PRO A 190 -7.51 -14.86 -9.62
N SER A 191 -7.24 -15.07 -10.91
CA SER A 191 -6.03 -14.58 -11.59
C SER A 191 -6.07 -13.09 -11.94
N LEU A 192 -7.12 -12.38 -11.54
CA LEU A 192 -7.20 -10.92 -11.61
C LEU A 192 -6.91 -10.22 -10.28
N GLY A 193 -6.80 -10.98 -9.17
CA GLY A 193 -6.36 -10.39 -7.91
C GLY A 193 -5.04 -9.68 -8.13
N LYS A 194 -5.01 -8.37 -7.90
CA LYS A 194 -3.79 -7.58 -7.99
C LYS A 194 -3.21 -7.45 -6.61
N SER A 195 -1.92 -7.14 -6.58
CA SER A 195 -1.17 -7.05 -5.36
C SER A 195 -0.20 -5.89 -5.45
N ASP A 196 0.08 -5.30 -4.30
CA ASP A 196 1.16 -4.35 -4.13
C ASP A 196 1.97 -4.70 -2.88
N THR A 197 3.19 -4.18 -2.80
CA THR A 197 4.14 -4.52 -1.74
C THR A 197 4.74 -3.27 -1.13
N ALA A 198 4.76 -3.23 0.19
CA ALA A 198 5.39 -2.18 0.96
C ALA A 198 6.33 -2.76 2.01
N THR A 199 7.20 -1.89 2.53
CA THR A 199 8.20 -2.22 3.54
C THR A 199 7.81 -1.61 4.87
N VAL A 200 7.86 -2.42 5.92
CA VAL A 200 7.77 -1.97 7.32
C VAL A 200 9.17 -1.82 7.88
N ARG A 201 9.45 -0.64 8.43
CA ARG A 201 10.67 -0.35 9.18
C ARG A 201 10.41 -0.39 10.68
N ILE A 202 11.10 -1.28 11.40
CA ILE A 202 11.05 -1.34 12.86
C ILE A 202 12.37 -0.82 13.42
N PHE A 203 12.34 0.17 14.30
CA PHE A 203 13.55 0.80 14.81
C PHE A 203 13.46 1.16 16.29
N GLU A 204 14.60 1.15 16.97
CA GLU A 204 14.79 1.65 18.33
C GLU A 204 15.53 3.00 18.26
N PRO A 205 14.91 4.13 18.65
CA PRO A 205 15.46 5.47 18.43
C PRO A 205 16.85 5.70 18.99
N CYS A 206 17.21 5.11 20.13
CA CYS A 206 18.51 5.36 20.76
C CYS A 206 19.67 4.65 20.05
N THR A 207 19.38 3.65 19.21
CA THR A 207 20.42 2.86 18.49
C THR A 207 20.13 2.75 17.00
N ASP A 208 19.19 3.54 16.50
CA ASP A 208 18.81 3.61 15.09
C ASP A 208 20.02 4.08 14.25
N PRO A 209 20.49 3.32 13.26
CA PRO A 209 21.66 3.69 12.44
C PRO A 209 21.45 4.95 11.58
N THR A 210 20.22 5.44 11.45
CA THR A 210 19.88 6.69 10.75
C THR A 210 19.81 7.89 11.70
N GLY A 211 19.90 7.67 13.01
CA GLY A 211 19.98 8.72 14.00
C GLY A 211 21.30 9.48 13.94
N ILE A 212 21.29 10.65 14.56
CA ILE A 212 22.49 11.46 14.77
C ILE A 212 23.07 11.02 16.11
N ASP A 213 24.38 10.76 16.11
CA ASP A 213 25.21 10.40 17.27
C ASP A 213 26.41 11.36 17.21
N THR A 214 26.32 12.44 17.98
CA THR A 214 27.23 13.60 17.89
C THR A 214 28.62 13.31 18.46
N ASP A 215 28.72 12.52 19.54
CA ASP A 215 29.98 12.16 20.19
C ASP A 215 30.55 10.80 19.71
N GLY A 216 29.72 9.97 19.07
CA GLY A 216 30.10 8.67 18.52
C GLY A 216 30.14 7.53 19.53
N ASP A 217 29.45 7.64 20.67
CA ASP A 217 29.44 6.60 21.71
C ASP A 217 28.46 5.44 21.43
N GLY A 218 27.61 5.60 20.41
CA GLY A 218 26.62 4.62 19.96
C GLY A 218 25.22 4.81 20.56
N ILE A 219 24.96 5.91 21.26
CA ILE A 219 23.64 6.38 21.67
C ILE A 219 23.29 7.60 20.83
N ASN A 220 22.16 7.56 20.13
CA ASN A 220 21.73 8.72 19.35
C ASN A 220 21.33 9.89 20.26
N ASP A 221 21.60 11.12 19.81
CA ASP A 221 21.30 12.42 20.43
C ASP A 221 19.87 12.56 20.99
N VAL A 222 18.92 11.81 20.43
CA VAL A 222 17.51 11.78 20.90
C VAL A 222 17.34 11.13 22.28
N CYS A 223 18.31 10.31 22.67
CA CYS A 223 18.34 9.55 23.92
C CYS A 223 19.60 9.75 24.75
N ASP A 224 20.63 10.38 24.18
CA ASP A 224 21.81 10.78 24.91
C ASP A 224 21.47 11.95 25.84
N LEU A 225 22.18 12.03 26.97
CA LEU A 225 22.02 13.06 28.00
C LEU A 225 23.21 14.03 28.03
N ASP A 226 24.24 13.77 27.23
CA ASP A 226 25.51 14.52 27.12
C ASP A 226 26.03 14.35 25.68
N ASN A 227 25.32 14.97 24.72
CA ASN A 227 25.44 14.65 23.30
C ASN A 227 26.83 14.89 22.68
N ASP A 228 27.69 15.68 23.31
CA ASP A 228 29.07 15.93 22.87
C ASP A 228 30.13 15.36 23.83
N ASN A 229 29.67 14.73 24.92
CA ASN A 229 30.46 14.03 25.93
C ASN A 229 31.58 14.91 26.50
N ASP A 230 31.28 16.19 26.69
CA ASP A 230 32.17 17.17 27.32
C ASP A 230 32.15 17.05 28.86
N GLY A 231 31.21 16.26 29.40
CA GLY A 231 31.03 15.96 30.81
C GLY A 231 29.99 16.83 31.52
N ILE A 232 29.19 17.60 30.78
CA ILE A 232 28.06 18.40 31.26
C ILE A 232 26.78 17.88 30.60
N LEU A 233 25.79 17.47 31.39
CA LEU A 233 24.53 16.98 30.83
C LEU A 233 23.74 18.10 30.12
N ASP A 234 22.98 17.77 29.07
CA ASP A 234 22.17 18.74 28.28
C ASP A 234 21.26 19.62 29.16
N VAL A 235 20.73 19.03 30.24
CA VAL A 235 19.85 19.73 31.20
C VAL A 235 20.58 20.82 31.98
N ASP A 236 21.87 20.63 32.24
CA ASP A 236 22.72 21.59 32.92
C ASP A 236 23.18 22.67 31.93
N GLU A 237 23.38 22.34 30.66
CA GLU A 237 23.67 23.30 29.59
C GLU A 237 22.50 24.22 29.25
N CYS A 238 21.27 23.68 29.28
CA CYS A 238 20.03 24.44 29.07
C CYS A 238 19.82 25.54 30.13
N ASN A 239 20.40 25.39 31.33
CA ASN A 239 20.33 26.37 32.41
C ASN A 239 21.46 27.42 32.37
N ILE A 240 22.51 27.20 31.58
CA ILE A 240 23.70 28.06 31.50
C ILE A 240 23.67 28.93 30.23
N SER A 241 22.86 28.56 29.22
CA SER A 241 22.74 29.19 27.91
C SER A 241 21.81 30.41 27.86
N ALA A 242 22.11 31.46 28.64
CA ALA A 242 21.56 32.80 28.40
C ALA A 242 22.35 33.60 27.35
N ALA A 243 23.38 33.01 26.72
CA ALA A 243 24.17 33.68 25.70
C ALA A 243 24.51 32.71 24.56
N LEU A 244 23.86 32.92 23.41
CA LEU A 244 24.33 32.43 22.11
C LEU A 244 25.79 32.84 21.94
N VAL A 245 26.68 31.86 21.85
CA VAL A 245 28.06 32.12 21.49
C VAL A 245 28.22 31.82 20.02
N ASP A 246 27.97 32.85 19.22
CA ASP A 246 28.15 32.81 17.77
C ASP A 246 29.64 32.71 17.45
N ASN A 247 29.99 31.81 16.52
CA ASN A 247 31.35 31.43 16.18
C ASN A 247 32.20 32.65 15.77
N GLY A 248 33.07 33.12 16.66
CA GLY A 248 33.99 34.23 16.39
C GLY A 248 34.88 34.61 17.56
N ASP A 249 36.15 34.17 17.51
CA ASP A 249 37.30 34.74 18.21
C ASP A 249 37.16 34.96 19.74
N PHE A 250 37.45 33.92 20.53
CA PHE A 250 37.60 34.01 21.99
C PHE A 250 38.96 34.62 22.41
N GLY A 251 39.35 35.73 21.78
CA GLY A 251 40.60 36.42 22.10
C GLY A 251 40.61 37.03 23.51
N TYR A 252 39.45 37.32 24.09
CA TYR A 252 39.31 37.86 25.43
C TYR A 252 37.94 37.44 25.97
N TRP A 253 37.83 37.23 27.28
CA TRP A 253 36.64 36.88 28.05
C TRP A 253 36.56 35.40 28.49
N ILE A 254 36.75 35.24 29.80
CA ILE A 254 36.42 34.08 30.66
C ILE A 254 37.51 33.00 30.78
N PHE A 255 38.69 33.41 31.26
CA PHE A 255 39.47 32.57 32.18
C PHE A 255 39.10 32.99 33.61
N ASN A 256 38.18 32.26 34.28
CA ASN A 256 38.09 32.14 35.75
C ASN A 256 36.84 31.38 36.26
N ALA A 257 36.35 30.37 35.54
CA ALA A 257 35.41 29.40 36.11
C ALA A 257 36.16 28.08 36.42
N PRO A 258 36.18 27.58 37.67
CA PRO A 258 36.79 26.29 37.98
C PRO A 258 35.93 25.18 37.38
N GLY A 259 36.47 24.46 36.38
CA GLY A 259 35.80 23.35 35.69
C GLY A 259 36.10 23.26 34.19
N TRP A 260 36.51 24.37 33.56
CA TRP A 260 36.75 24.40 32.12
C TRP A 260 38.19 23.97 31.81
N THR A 261 38.38 22.74 31.32
CA THR A 261 39.65 22.31 30.72
C THR A 261 39.58 22.52 29.22
N GLY A 262 40.18 23.61 28.75
CA GLY A 262 40.36 23.85 27.32
C GLY A 262 41.32 22.83 26.71
N SER A 263 40.76 21.84 26.02
CA SER A 263 41.46 21.13 24.96
C SER A 263 40.56 20.99 23.73
N GLY A 264 40.46 22.10 22.99
CA GLY A 264 40.44 22.15 21.53
C GLY A 264 39.33 21.42 20.76
N ASN A 265 38.45 22.23 20.15
CA ASN A 265 37.52 21.93 19.06
C ASN A 265 36.44 20.89 19.44
N GLN A 266 35.18 21.21 19.68
CA GLN A 266 34.25 22.15 19.06
C GLN A 266 33.23 22.55 20.14
N TRP A 267 32.85 23.83 20.21
CA TRP A 267 31.79 24.28 21.11
C TRP A 267 30.65 24.77 20.21
N ASN A 268 29.71 23.90 19.86
CA ASN A 268 28.43 24.32 19.32
C ASN A 268 27.39 24.31 20.44
N MET A 269 26.55 25.32 20.42
CA MET A 269 25.26 25.28 21.08
C MET A 269 24.32 24.54 20.15
N ASP A 270 23.66 23.50 20.65
CA ASP A 270 22.68 22.74 19.88
C ASP A 270 21.41 23.57 19.61
N THR A 271 20.89 23.43 18.39
CA THR A 271 19.64 24.06 17.92
C THR A 271 18.50 23.06 17.89
#